data_AF-A0A966QRX1-F1
#
_entry.id   AF-A0A966QRX1-F1
#
_cell.length_a   1.000
_cell.length_b   1.000
_cell.length_c   1.000
_cell.angle_alpha   90.00
_cell.angle_beta   90.00
_cell.angle_gamma   90.00
#
_symmetry.space_group_name_H-M   'P 1'
#
loop_
_entity.id
_entity.type
_entity.pdbx_description
1 polymer ?
#
loop_
_entity_poly.entity_id
_entity_poly.type
_entity_poly.pdbx_seq_one_letter_code
_entity_poly.pdbx_strand_id
1 'polypeptide(L)'
;MGGQLPDDEPQGEACGDSGRNGAEPRRDWHAERHEKRATGHQQRKADQARDAPRQQQQHTTAHGDTGGANQGDDTTATTQHRAVGDDATGYRHARHVMRDHGARLALVALGCIVAARVGIELASRSTTVVVRASAVWWLVAAIAVSVTVWRALTNRRIVVAVTAVLLVLAAHGASHWQALMTPQLGEFSGVATAVSDAQSRRGAVTVVVRVAGERFRLTQHGTGRGALLAVRTGDRLVLDAERAALDARRLRFVAGRHIQGELRNVTVHAVLPAVAPWHRAANRVHEMIDHGLRTTHPHDAALARGLVLGDDSGQPMRMTEVFRASGLGHLLAVSGQNVALLLASLTPGLRRLSRWWRLAMALGIIAFFALVTRFEPSVVRAATMAAVVQVGFAVGRDALPLRALAITVMLVVIADPLATMQVGFLLSVAATAGLVVLAPQLSDGVREAVGKVVRHVVGIRVTRWMGEVATATLAAQLAVAPFSLWWFGSLPSVSLIANPLAVPVASIVMTTAVPLLAIAAVVPDPIAVVVVSPVVACVRWVWWVAELGARVGPRGVANAVVWILVLLGLARAVWVARPLTLMPRWRGAHLPRQR
;
A
#
# COMPACT_ATOMS: atom_id res chain seq x y z
N MET A 1 2.05 64.49 -25.33
CA MET A 1 3.30 65.22 -25.64
C MET A 1 4.10 65.34 -24.34
N GLY A 2 5.35 64.86 -24.33
CA GLY A 2 6.45 65.06 -23.33
C GLY A 2 6.15 64.69 -21.87
N GLY A 3 6.81 63.72 -21.21
CA GLY A 3 8.27 63.60 -20.98
C GLY A 3 8.68 64.49 -19.79
N GLN A 4 9.57 64.16 -18.85
CA GLN A 4 10.43 63.01 -18.54
C GLN A 4 11.06 63.35 -17.15
N LEU A 5 11.51 62.33 -16.42
CA LEU A 5 12.37 62.32 -15.20
C LEU A 5 13.64 63.21 -15.36
N PRO A 6 14.54 63.47 -14.35
CA PRO A 6 15.00 62.51 -13.32
C PRO A 6 15.63 63.02 -11.98
N ASP A 7 16.02 62.01 -11.17
CA ASP A 7 17.13 61.82 -10.20
C ASP A 7 17.46 62.83 -9.08
N ASP A 8 17.62 62.27 -7.86
CA ASP A 8 18.62 62.70 -6.86
C ASP A 8 18.91 61.57 -5.84
N GLU A 9 20.19 61.23 -5.71
CA GLU A 9 20.86 60.71 -4.49
C GLU A 9 21.61 61.92 -3.87
N PRO A 10 21.89 62.02 -2.55
CA PRO A 10 23.15 61.44 -2.02
C PRO A 10 23.29 61.19 -0.48
N GLN A 11 24.27 60.34 -0.15
CA GLN A 11 25.35 60.42 0.89
C GLN A 11 25.15 60.62 2.42
N GLY A 12 26.05 59.96 3.17
CA GLY A 12 26.52 60.24 4.55
C GLY A 12 27.21 59.02 5.19
N GLU A 13 28.53 58.80 5.04
CA GLU A 13 29.68 59.23 5.88
C GLU A 13 29.79 58.66 7.31
N ALA A 14 30.93 58.01 7.65
CA ALA A 14 31.86 58.44 8.72
C ALA A 14 33.04 57.45 9.00
N CYS A 15 34.28 57.98 8.90
CA CYS A 15 35.53 57.78 9.68
C CYS A 15 36.08 56.36 9.98
N GLY A 16 37.39 56.04 9.91
CA GLY A 16 38.66 56.79 9.92
C GLY A 16 39.65 56.02 10.84
N ASP A 17 40.49 55.13 10.31
CA ASP A 17 41.96 55.21 10.09
C ASP A 17 42.90 55.01 11.32
N SER A 18 43.80 54.01 11.22
CA SER A 18 45.22 54.07 11.65
C SER A 18 45.96 52.72 11.54
N GLY A 19 47.00 52.68 10.68
CA GLY A 19 48.37 52.38 11.15
C GLY A 19 48.96 50.95 11.06
N ARG A 20 49.54 50.63 9.89
CA ARG A 20 50.85 49.97 9.63
C ARG A 20 51.09 48.45 9.82
N ASN A 21 51.55 47.89 8.68
CA ASN A 21 52.67 46.95 8.44
C ASN A 21 52.43 45.42 8.47
N GLY A 22 52.79 44.79 7.34
CA GLY A 22 53.33 43.44 7.29
C GLY A 22 52.52 42.45 6.46
N ALA A 23 53.05 42.06 5.30
CA ALA A 23 52.44 41.13 4.36
C ALA A 23 52.28 39.69 4.93
N GLU A 24 51.13 39.05 4.67
CA GLU A 24 50.99 37.59 4.70
C GLU A 24 50.20 37.10 3.46
N PRO A 25 50.60 35.97 2.84
CA PRO A 25 50.01 35.49 1.60
C PRO A 25 48.71 34.71 1.83
N ARG A 26 47.77 34.87 0.89
CA ARG A 26 46.49 34.13 0.83
C ARG A 26 46.69 32.62 1.08
N ARG A 27 46.19 32.13 2.22
CA ARG A 27 46.10 30.69 2.53
C ARG A 27 44.94 30.05 1.78
N ASP A 28 45.26 28.98 1.06
CA ASP A 28 44.35 28.15 0.29
C ASP A 28 43.41 27.36 1.22
N TRP A 29 42.17 27.84 1.34
CA TRP A 29 41.10 27.24 2.15
C TRP A 29 40.76 25.79 1.76
N HIS A 30 41.17 25.34 0.58
CA HIS A 30 40.94 23.98 0.10
C HIS A 30 41.95 22.97 0.63
N ALA A 31 43.20 23.35 0.90
CA ALA A 31 44.23 22.43 1.41
C ALA A 31 43.97 22.02 2.87
N GLU A 32 43.56 22.98 3.71
CA GLU A 32 43.34 22.75 5.15
C GLU A 32 42.13 21.83 5.44
N ARG A 33 41.15 21.78 4.52
CA ARG A 33 39.99 20.87 4.64
C ARG A 33 40.32 19.42 4.31
N HIS A 34 41.28 19.19 3.42
CA HIS A 34 41.71 17.83 3.06
C HIS A 34 42.60 17.24 4.17
N GLU A 35 43.44 18.06 4.79
CA GLU A 35 44.31 17.64 5.90
C GLU A 35 43.51 17.34 7.18
N LYS A 36 42.49 18.15 7.52
CA LYS A 36 41.57 17.89 8.64
C LYS A 36 40.69 16.64 8.43
N ARG A 37 40.39 16.27 7.18
CA ARG A 37 39.66 15.02 6.85
C ARG A 37 40.55 13.79 6.93
N ALA A 38 41.83 13.89 6.54
CA ALA A 38 42.78 12.79 6.61
C ALA A 38 43.11 12.41 8.06
N THR A 39 43.36 13.42 8.91
CA THR A 39 43.63 13.23 10.35
C THR A 39 42.42 12.65 11.10
N GLY A 40 41.20 13.13 10.82
CA GLY A 40 39.99 12.57 11.42
C GLY A 40 39.70 11.11 11.01
N HIS A 41 40.19 10.67 9.85
CA HIS A 41 40.03 9.29 9.40
C HIS A 41 41.04 8.34 10.05
N GLN A 42 42.27 8.80 10.31
CA GLN A 42 43.27 8.06 11.08
C GLN A 42 42.88 7.93 12.56
N GLN A 43 42.31 8.98 13.17
CA GLN A 43 41.85 8.92 14.56
C GLN A 43 40.70 7.93 14.75
N ARG A 44 39.73 7.89 13.83
CA ARG A 44 38.63 6.91 13.85
C ARG A 44 39.09 5.46 13.65
N LYS A 45 40.17 5.24 12.90
CA LYS A 45 40.78 3.91 12.76
C LYS A 45 41.54 3.50 14.02
N ALA A 46 42.19 4.44 14.72
CA ALA A 46 42.85 4.18 16.00
C ALA A 46 41.84 3.87 17.12
N ASP A 47 40.69 4.54 17.14
CA ASP A 47 39.62 4.27 18.11
C ASP A 47 38.90 2.94 17.83
N GLN A 48 38.67 2.58 16.55
CA GLN A 48 38.12 1.27 16.17
C GLN A 48 39.04 0.10 16.52
N ALA A 49 40.36 0.32 16.60
CA ALA A 49 41.31 -0.70 17.03
C ALA A 49 41.36 -0.89 18.56
N ARG A 50 40.83 0.07 19.33
CA ARG A 50 40.79 0.01 20.82
C ARG A 50 39.53 -0.68 21.37
N ASP A 51 38.45 -0.75 20.59
CA ASP A 51 37.13 -1.25 21.04
C ASP A 51 36.75 -2.67 20.56
N ALA A 52 37.72 -3.50 20.12
CA ALA A 52 37.45 -4.90 19.80
C ALA A 52 37.29 -5.75 21.09
N PRO A 53 36.18 -6.49 21.28
CA PRO A 53 35.92 -7.21 22.53
C PRO A 53 36.80 -8.45 22.69
N ARG A 54 37.34 -8.61 23.90
CA ARG A 54 37.98 -9.81 24.45
C ARG A 54 37.01 -11.00 24.46
N GLN A 55 36.97 -11.80 23.40
CA GLN A 55 36.41 -13.16 23.42
C GLN A 55 37.15 -14.08 22.44
N GLN A 56 38.39 -14.46 22.76
CA GLN A 56 38.99 -15.73 22.30
C GLN A 56 40.32 -15.98 23.05
N GLN A 57 40.22 -16.27 24.34
CA GLN A 57 41.28 -16.92 25.11
C GLN A 57 40.63 -17.94 26.04
N GLN A 58 40.29 -19.10 25.49
CA GLN A 58 40.07 -20.37 26.17
C GLN A 58 39.93 -21.42 25.05
N HIS A 59 40.71 -22.50 25.14
CA HIS A 59 41.09 -23.44 24.06
C HIS A 59 42.20 -22.88 23.16
N THR A 60 43.46 -23.33 23.18
CA THR A 60 44.05 -24.63 23.51
C THR A 60 45.55 -24.44 23.82
N THR A 61 46.00 -24.91 24.98
CA THR A 61 47.40 -25.26 25.26
C THR A 61 47.60 -26.73 24.92
N ALA A 62 48.49 -27.06 23.97
CA ALA A 62 49.32 -28.29 23.96
C ALA A 62 50.17 -28.39 22.69
N HIS A 63 51.49 -28.53 22.88
CA HIS A 63 52.54 -29.17 22.04
C HIS A 63 52.68 -28.71 20.57
N GLY A 64 53.86 -28.50 20.00
CA GLY A 64 55.25 -28.77 20.33
C GLY A 64 56.04 -28.72 19.00
N ASP A 65 57.25 -28.16 19.04
CA ASP A 65 58.38 -28.21 18.10
C ASP A 65 58.19 -28.57 16.61
N THR A 66 58.66 -27.68 15.70
CA THR A 66 59.93 -27.80 14.94
C THR A 66 59.97 -26.88 13.71
N GLY A 67 61.12 -26.19 13.54
CA GLY A 67 61.85 -26.07 12.25
C GLY A 67 61.29 -25.26 11.07
N GLY A 68 61.96 -24.14 10.76
CA GLY A 68 62.58 -23.95 9.43
C GLY A 68 61.81 -23.25 8.30
N ALA A 69 62.36 -22.10 7.90
CA ALA A 69 62.53 -21.59 6.54
C ALA A 69 61.30 -21.14 5.70
N ASN A 70 61.18 -19.80 5.61
CA ASN A 70 61.20 -19.00 4.38
C ASN A 70 60.37 -19.47 3.15
N GLN A 71 59.20 -18.86 2.94
CA GLN A 71 58.67 -18.58 1.59
C GLN A 71 57.64 -17.44 1.67
N GLY A 72 57.89 -16.38 0.90
CA GLY A 72 57.06 -15.19 0.81
C GLY A 72 55.81 -15.37 -0.05
N ASP A 73 54.91 -14.38 0.11
CA ASP A 73 53.86 -13.94 -0.79
C ASP A 73 52.97 -14.99 -1.47
N ASP A 74 51.80 -15.25 -0.85
CA ASP A 74 50.52 -15.47 -1.59
C ASP A 74 49.26 -15.66 -0.70
N THR A 75 49.28 -15.28 0.58
CA THR A 75 48.16 -15.57 1.52
C THR A 75 47.15 -14.43 1.73
N THR A 76 47.37 -13.23 1.19
CA THR A 76 46.44 -12.09 1.40
C THR A 76 45.23 -12.10 0.43
N ALA A 77 45.39 -12.59 -0.80
CA ALA A 77 44.28 -12.67 -1.77
C ALA A 77 43.25 -13.79 -1.43
N THR A 78 43.73 -14.93 -0.91
CA THR A 78 42.91 -16.09 -0.58
C THR A 78 42.07 -15.86 0.70
N THR A 79 42.56 -15.02 1.60
CA THR A 79 41.87 -14.66 2.85
C THR A 79 40.78 -13.60 2.61
N GLN A 80 41.01 -12.64 1.69
CA GLN A 80 39.96 -11.71 1.25
C GLN A 80 38.86 -12.40 0.44
N HIS A 81 39.18 -13.38 -0.41
CA HIS A 81 38.15 -14.14 -1.14
C HIS A 81 37.31 -15.05 -0.22
N ARG A 82 37.90 -15.61 0.85
CA ARG A 82 37.15 -16.33 1.90
C ARG A 82 36.30 -15.41 2.76
N ALA A 83 36.81 -14.24 3.17
CA ALA A 83 36.03 -13.27 3.95
C ALA A 83 34.84 -12.68 3.16
N VAL A 84 35.02 -12.38 1.87
CA VAL A 84 33.92 -11.96 0.98
C VAL A 84 32.97 -13.12 0.66
N GLY A 85 33.49 -14.35 0.61
CA GLY A 85 32.70 -15.57 0.48
C GLY A 85 31.82 -15.84 1.71
N ASP A 86 32.36 -15.67 2.90
CA ASP A 86 31.69 -15.84 4.20
C ASP A 86 30.71 -14.69 4.52
N ASP A 87 31.00 -13.45 4.09
CA ASP A 87 30.04 -12.35 4.15
C ASP A 87 28.88 -12.55 3.15
N ALA A 88 29.16 -13.08 1.95
CA ALA A 88 28.13 -13.35 0.95
C ALA A 88 27.28 -14.60 1.28
N THR A 89 27.82 -15.61 1.97
CA THR A 89 27.07 -16.75 2.51
C THR A 89 26.33 -16.38 3.78
N GLY A 90 26.93 -15.58 4.68
CA GLY A 90 26.28 -15.01 5.86
C GLY A 90 25.11 -14.10 5.50
N TYR A 91 25.28 -13.22 4.51
CA TYR A 91 24.20 -12.37 4.00
C TYR A 91 23.11 -13.20 3.31
N ARG A 92 23.47 -14.22 2.52
CA ARG A 92 22.49 -15.14 1.91
C ARG A 92 21.76 -15.99 2.95
N HIS A 93 22.45 -16.45 3.99
CA HIS A 93 21.91 -17.25 5.08
C HIS A 93 20.98 -16.41 5.96
N ALA A 94 21.40 -15.21 6.37
CA ALA A 94 20.55 -14.25 7.08
C ALA A 94 19.30 -13.90 6.27
N ARG A 95 19.44 -13.69 4.95
CA ARG A 95 18.31 -13.42 4.05
C ARG A 95 17.36 -14.62 3.93
N HIS A 96 17.87 -15.84 3.89
CA HIS A 96 17.07 -17.07 3.90
C HIS A 96 16.33 -17.27 5.24
N VAL A 97 17.04 -17.20 6.36
CA VAL A 97 16.45 -17.32 7.70
C VAL A 97 15.41 -16.24 7.94
N MET A 98 15.68 -15.00 7.51
CA MET A 98 14.72 -13.91 7.66
C MET A 98 13.47 -14.08 6.77
N ARG A 99 13.62 -14.67 5.58
CA ARG A 99 12.53 -15.03 4.66
C ARG A 99 11.65 -16.14 5.25
N ASP A 100 12.23 -17.13 5.92
CA ASP A 100 11.49 -18.20 6.60
C ASP A 100 10.62 -17.68 7.75
N HIS A 101 11.14 -16.74 8.57
CA HIS A 101 10.34 -16.09 9.61
C HIS A 101 9.19 -15.25 9.02
N GLY A 102 9.41 -14.60 7.87
CA GLY A 102 8.37 -13.88 7.15
C GLY A 102 7.26 -14.82 6.63
N ALA A 103 7.65 -15.99 6.11
CA ALA A 103 6.71 -17.00 5.64
C ALA A 103 5.87 -17.59 6.80
N ARG A 104 6.49 -17.87 7.96
CA ARG A 104 5.77 -18.30 9.17
C ARG A 104 4.75 -17.25 9.65
N LEU A 105 5.14 -15.98 9.68
CA LEU A 105 4.22 -14.89 10.04
C LEU A 105 3.07 -14.75 9.03
N ALA A 106 3.33 -14.93 7.74
CA ALA A 106 2.30 -14.92 6.71
C ALA A 106 1.28 -16.07 6.90
N LEU A 107 1.73 -17.25 7.30
CA LEU A 107 0.84 -18.37 7.65
C LEU A 107 -0.03 -18.06 8.86
N VAL A 108 0.53 -17.43 9.91
CA VAL A 108 -0.24 -16.99 11.07
C VAL A 108 -1.27 -15.95 10.68
N ALA A 109 -0.90 -14.96 9.86
CA ALA A 109 -1.82 -13.94 9.37
C ALA A 109 -2.98 -14.53 8.53
N LEU A 110 -2.68 -15.53 7.69
CA LEU A 110 -3.72 -16.29 6.98
C LEU A 110 -4.63 -17.04 7.96
N GLY A 111 -4.05 -17.65 9.00
CA GLY A 111 -4.80 -18.28 10.08
C GLY A 111 -5.75 -17.30 10.78
N CYS A 112 -5.31 -16.07 11.06
CA CYS A 112 -6.17 -15.04 11.67
C CYS A 112 -7.38 -14.70 10.78
N ILE A 113 -7.17 -14.54 9.46
CA ILE A 113 -8.27 -14.31 8.50
C ILE A 113 -9.25 -15.48 8.53
N VAL A 114 -8.75 -16.71 8.45
CA VAL A 114 -9.58 -17.92 8.47
C VAL A 114 -10.37 -18.00 9.78
N ALA A 115 -9.71 -17.84 10.93
CA ALA A 115 -10.36 -17.92 12.23
C ALA A 115 -11.48 -16.88 12.41
N ALA A 116 -11.23 -15.61 12.05
CA ALA A 116 -12.25 -14.57 12.08
C ALA A 116 -13.44 -14.91 11.17
N ARG A 117 -13.18 -15.39 9.94
CA ARG A 117 -14.22 -15.85 9.00
C ARG A 117 -15.03 -17.01 9.57
N VAL A 118 -14.38 -18.01 10.17
CA VAL A 118 -15.05 -19.16 10.78
C VAL A 118 -15.95 -18.71 11.93
N GLY A 119 -15.47 -17.83 12.80
CA GLY A 119 -16.26 -17.27 13.89
C GLY A 119 -17.53 -16.57 13.40
N ILE A 120 -17.39 -15.71 12.38
CA ILE A 120 -18.53 -15.01 11.79
C ILE A 120 -19.50 -15.99 11.12
N GLU A 121 -19.00 -16.95 10.33
CA GLU A 121 -19.86 -17.93 9.67
C GLU A 121 -20.57 -18.85 10.68
N LEU A 122 -19.92 -19.22 11.78
CA LEU A 122 -20.54 -20.00 12.85
C LEU A 122 -21.64 -19.20 13.55
N ALA A 123 -21.40 -17.92 13.86
CA ALA A 123 -22.40 -17.03 14.44
C ALA A 123 -23.56 -16.73 13.49
N SER A 124 -23.33 -16.76 12.17
CA SER A 124 -24.35 -16.50 11.15
C SER A 124 -25.34 -17.64 10.92
N ARG A 125 -25.14 -18.80 11.55
CA ARG A 125 -25.85 -20.06 11.28
C ARG A 125 -27.14 -20.28 12.07
N SER A 126 -27.67 -19.27 12.74
CA SER A 126 -28.98 -19.35 13.39
C SER A 126 -30.14 -19.08 12.43
N THR A 127 -30.22 -19.79 11.29
CA THR A 127 -31.45 -20.16 10.54
C THR A 127 -31.11 -20.82 9.18
N THR A 128 -31.55 -22.07 9.00
CA THR A 128 -31.63 -22.89 7.75
C THR A 128 -30.51 -23.89 7.37
N VAL A 129 -30.97 -25.05 6.86
CA VAL A 129 -30.33 -26.38 6.76
C VAL A 129 -29.26 -26.50 5.66
N VAL A 130 -29.29 -25.65 4.63
CA VAL A 130 -28.38 -25.69 3.45
C VAL A 130 -26.91 -25.44 3.84
N VAL A 131 -26.68 -24.89 5.04
CA VAL A 131 -25.38 -24.42 5.52
C VAL A 131 -24.47 -25.54 6.08
N ARG A 132 -24.96 -26.77 6.23
CA ARG A 132 -24.16 -27.91 6.76
C ARG A 132 -22.97 -28.29 5.85
N ALA A 133 -23.05 -28.10 4.54
CA ALA A 133 -21.98 -28.49 3.60
C ALA A 133 -20.74 -27.57 3.62
N SER A 134 -20.90 -26.27 3.92
CA SER A 134 -19.77 -25.31 4.00
C SER A 134 -19.04 -25.33 5.34
N ALA A 135 -19.64 -25.92 6.38
CA ALA A 135 -19.02 -26.09 7.71
C ALA A 135 -17.82 -27.03 7.65
N VAL A 136 -17.98 -28.11 6.89
CA VAL A 136 -16.94 -29.13 6.72
C VAL A 136 -15.71 -28.51 6.07
N TRP A 137 -15.87 -27.65 5.06
CA TRP A 137 -14.75 -26.97 4.39
C TRP A 137 -14.00 -25.99 5.29
N TRP A 138 -14.68 -25.25 6.15
CA TRP A 138 -14.04 -24.31 7.08
C TRP A 138 -13.41 -25.01 8.29
N LEU A 139 -14.02 -26.09 8.78
CA LEU A 139 -13.43 -26.95 9.80
C LEU A 139 -12.19 -27.67 9.25
N VAL A 140 -12.27 -28.20 8.03
CA VAL A 140 -11.14 -28.79 7.31
C VAL A 140 -10.05 -27.74 7.05
N ALA A 141 -10.40 -26.50 6.70
CA ALA A 141 -9.43 -25.42 6.53
C ALA A 141 -8.78 -25.03 7.88
N ALA A 142 -9.55 -24.93 8.96
CA ALA A 142 -9.03 -24.63 10.30
C ALA A 142 -8.12 -25.75 10.81
N ILE A 143 -8.49 -27.02 10.58
CA ILE A 143 -7.68 -28.19 10.90
C ILE A 143 -6.42 -28.23 10.01
N ALA A 144 -6.53 -27.98 8.71
CA ALA A 144 -5.40 -27.94 7.79
C ALA A 144 -4.41 -26.80 8.13
N VAL A 145 -4.91 -25.62 8.49
CA VAL A 145 -4.09 -24.49 8.98
C VAL A 145 -3.46 -24.84 10.32
N SER A 146 -4.19 -25.44 11.25
CA SER A 146 -3.64 -25.86 12.55
C SER A 146 -2.56 -26.94 12.40
N VAL A 147 -2.76 -27.91 11.49
CA VAL A 147 -1.80 -28.97 11.18
C VAL A 147 -0.57 -28.42 10.43
N THR A 148 -0.74 -27.45 9.53
CA THR A 148 0.40 -26.81 8.85
C THR A 148 1.18 -25.87 9.78
N VAL A 149 0.52 -25.15 10.68
CA VAL A 149 1.15 -24.35 11.75
C VAL A 149 1.88 -25.27 12.74
N TRP A 150 1.27 -26.39 13.13
CA TRP A 150 1.89 -27.43 13.95
C TRP A 150 3.16 -28.01 13.29
N ARG A 151 3.12 -28.26 11.98
CA ARG A 151 4.29 -28.78 11.22
C ARG A 151 5.35 -27.71 10.97
N ALA A 152 4.98 -26.43 10.89
CA ALA A 152 5.90 -25.33 10.61
C ALA A 152 6.59 -24.74 11.85
N LEU A 153 6.06 -24.99 13.05
CA LEU A 153 6.58 -24.48 14.32
C LEU A 153 7.15 -25.63 15.18
N THR A 154 8.47 -25.68 15.28
CA THR A 154 9.22 -26.74 16.01
C THR A 154 8.98 -26.73 17.53
N ASN A 155 8.31 -25.72 18.09
CA ASN A 155 8.12 -25.53 19.53
C ASN A 155 6.63 -25.61 19.92
N ARG A 156 6.27 -26.62 20.72
CA ARG A 156 4.90 -26.86 21.22
C ARG A 156 4.28 -25.64 21.93
N ARG A 157 5.08 -24.81 22.62
CA ARG A 157 4.57 -23.62 23.32
C ARG A 157 4.05 -22.55 22.36
N ILE A 158 4.71 -22.38 21.21
CA ILE A 158 4.30 -21.40 20.20
C ILE A 158 3.02 -21.88 19.50
N VAL A 159 2.90 -23.19 19.24
CA VAL A 159 1.69 -23.78 18.66
C VAL A 159 0.47 -23.54 19.57
N VAL A 160 0.58 -23.82 20.86
CA VAL A 160 -0.51 -23.59 21.83
C VAL A 160 -0.90 -22.11 21.89
N ALA A 161 0.08 -21.20 21.94
CA ALA A 161 -0.18 -19.76 21.96
C ALA A 161 -0.90 -19.28 20.68
N VAL A 162 -0.45 -19.73 19.50
CA VAL A 162 -1.10 -19.38 18.23
C VAL A 162 -2.53 -19.92 18.18
N THR A 163 -2.76 -21.18 18.58
CA THR A 163 -4.11 -21.77 18.62
C THR A 163 -5.04 -21.00 19.57
N ALA A 164 -4.57 -20.59 20.75
CA ALA A 164 -5.35 -19.77 21.68
C ALA A 164 -5.75 -18.42 21.06
N VAL A 165 -4.81 -17.75 20.39
CA VAL A 165 -5.08 -16.48 19.69
C VAL A 165 -6.12 -16.67 18.58
N LEU A 166 -6.04 -17.75 17.80
CA LEU A 166 -7.01 -18.04 16.75
C LEU A 166 -8.42 -18.31 17.33
N LEU A 167 -8.54 -18.99 18.46
CA LEU A 167 -9.82 -19.21 19.13
C LEU A 167 -10.43 -17.89 19.64
N VAL A 168 -9.61 -17.03 20.25
CA VAL A 168 -10.05 -15.70 20.70
C VAL A 168 -10.52 -14.86 19.50
N LEU A 169 -9.80 -14.90 18.38
CA LEU A 169 -10.20 -14.19 17.15
C LEU A 169 -11.51 -14.72 16.56
N ALA A 170 -11.74 -16.03 16.61
CA ALA A 170 -13.01 -16.61 16.19
C ALA A 170 -14.16 -16.14 17.10
N ALA A 171 -13.96 -16.14 18.42
CA ALA A 171 -14.94 -15.61 19.37
C ALA A 171 -15.21 -14.11 19.17
N HIS A 172 -14.17 -13.33 18.89
CA HIS A 172 -14.26 -11.90 18.59
C HIS A 172 -15.02 -11.64 17.27
N GLY A 173 -14.76 -12.43 16.24
CA GLY A 173 -15.53 -12.38 14.99
C GLY A 173 -17.02 -12.71 15.20
N ALA A 174 -17.31 -13.72 16.03
CA ALA A 174 -18.67 -14.07 16.40
C ALA A 174 -19.38 -12.94 17.16
N SER A 175 -18.71 -12.30 18.13
CA SER A 175 -19.30 -11.20 18.91
C SER A 175 -19.62 -9.98 18.05
N HIS A 176 -18.73 -9.61 17.13
CA HIS A 176 -18.97 -8.51 16.18
C HIS A 176 -20.14 -8.81 15.24
N TRP A 177 -20.26 -10.06 14.78
CA TRP A 177 -21.39 -10.46 13.95
C TRP A 177 -22.72 -10.42 14.73
N GLN A 178 -22.71 -10.88 15.99
CA GLN A 178 -23.90 -10.87 16.82
C GLN A 178 -24.38 -9.44 17.11
N ALA A 179 -23.47 -8.51 17.38
CA ALA A 179 -23.78 -7.08 17.52
C ALA A 179 -24.38 -6.47 16.23
N LEU A 180 -24.08 -7.04 15.05
CA LEU A 180 -24.73 -6.62 13.80
C LEU A 180 -26.15 -7.17 13.65
N MET A 181 -26.44 -8.32 14.25
CA MET A 181 -27.73 -9.00 14.14
C MET A 181 -28.78 -8.51 15.13
N THR A 182 -28.37 -7.77 16.16
CA THR A 182 -29.25 -7.24 17.20
C THR A 182 -29.27 -5.70 17.21
N PRO A 183 -29.63 -5.02 16.11
CA PRO A 183 -29.78 -3.57 16.12
C PRO A 183 -30.96 -3.12 16.96
N GLN A 184 -30.91 -1.88 17.43
CA GLN A 184 -32.07 -1.23 18.00
C GLN A 184 -33.06 -0.83 16.90
N LEU A 185 -34.23 -1.45 16.90
CA LEU A 185 -35.28 -1.21 15.91
C LEU A 185 -36.37 -0.27 16.44
N GLY A 186 -37.21 0.23 15.54
CA GLY A 186 -38.35 1.10 15.85
C GLY A 186 -38.10 2.57 15.55
N GLU A 187 -39.03 3.41 15.96
CA GLU A 187 -38.98 4.86 15.72
C GLU A 187 -37.76 5.51 16.37
N PHE A 188 -37.23 6.50 15.69
CA PHE A 188 -36.11 7.31 16.13
C PHE A 188 -36.36 8.76 15.73
N SER A 189 -36.30 9.64 16.72
CA SER A 189 -36.29 11.09 16.53
C SER A 189 -35.05 11.64 17.23
N GLY A 190 -34.21 12.37 16.49
CA GLY A 190 -33.04 13.00 17.07
C GLY A 190 -31.91 13.24 16.08
N VAL A 191 -30.69 13.27 16.61
CA VAL A 191 -29.50 13.63 15.82
C VAL A 191 -28.73 12.40 15.40
N ALA A 192 -28.59 12.20 14.09
CA ALA A 192 -27.72 11.22 13.49
C ALA A 192 -26.42 11.88 13.01
N THR A 193 -25.29 11.17 13.03
CA THR A 193 -24.00 11.70 12.51
C THR A 193 -23.64 10.99 11.21
N ALA A 194 -23.38 11.71 10.13
CA ALA A 194 -22.92 11.14 8.88
C ALA A 194 -21.57 10.43 9.04
N VAL A 195 -21.50 9.17 8.63
CA VAL A 195 -20.29 8.33 8.63
C VAL A 195 -19.69 8.22 7.23
N SER A 196 -20.49 8.45 6.20
CA SER A 196 -20.05 8.53 4.81
C SER A 196 -20.53 9.82 4.17
N ASP A 197 -19.87 10.20 3.08
CA ASP A 197 -20.35 11.24 2.20
C ASP A 197 -21.61 10.75 1.44
N ALA A 198 -22.42 11.70 0.98
CA ALA A 198 -23.62 11.39 0.21
C ALA A 198 -23.29 10.80 -1.16
N GLN A 199 -23.88 9.64 -1.46
CA GLN A 199 -23.71 8.97 -2.75
C GLN A 199 -25.00 9.05 -3.56
N SER A 200 -24.94 9.65 -4.74
CA SER A 200 -26.07 9.67 -5.68
C SER A 200 -25.97 8.49 -6.64
N ARG A 201 -26.90 7.54 -6.56
CA ARG A 201 -26.98 6.38 -7.47
C ARG A 201 -28.41 6.12 -7.89
N ARG A 202 -28.62 6.01 -9.22
CA ARG A 202 -29.93 5.68 -9.83
C ARG A 202 -31.08 6.58 -9.36
N GLY A 203 -30.82 7.87 -9.16
CA GLY A 203 -31.83 8.85 -8.72
C GLY A 203 -32.12 8.85 -7.21
N ALA A 204 -31.47 7.97 -6.43
CA ALA A 204 -31.52 7.96 -4.98
C ALA A 204 -30.23 8.54 -4.38
N VAL A 205 -30.34 9.21 -3.24
CA VAL A 205 -29.19 9.62 -2.44
C VAL A 205 -29.09 8.69 -1.23
N THR A 206 -27.92 8.08 -1.06
CA THR A 206 -27.62 7.17 0.03
C THR A 206 -26.54 7.76 0.92
N VAL A 207 -26.78 7.78 2.24
CA VAL A 207 -25.83 8.20 3.27
C VAL A 207 -25.79 7.13 4.36
N VAL A 208 -24.60 6.78 4.87
CA VAL A 208 -24.49 5.97 6.09
C VAL A 208 -24.43 6.92 7.27
N VAL A 209 -25.36 6.78 8.21
CA VAL A 209 -25.43 7.61 9.41
C VAL A 209 -25.26 6.76 10.67
N ARG A 210 -24.70 7.36 11.71
CA ARG A 210 -24.57 6.78 13.04
C ARG A 210 -25.67 7.32 13.93
N VAL A 211 -26.47 6.42 14.49
CA VAL A 211 -27.59 6.68 15.39
C VAL A 211 -27.35 5.88 16.66
N ALA A 212 -27.26 6.54 17.82
CA ALA A 212 -27.01 5.87 19.12
C ALA A 212 -25.82 4.89 19.14
N GLY A 213 -24.76 5.17 18.37
CA GLY A 213 -23.57 4.30 18.26
C GLY A 213 -23.65 3.23 17.14
N GLU A 214 -24.84 2.99 16.62
CA GLU A 214 -25.13 2.03 15.56
C GLU A 214 -25.11 2.69 14.18
N ARG A 215 -24.76 1.96 13.10
CA ARG A 215 -24.75 2.52 11.74
C ARG A 215 -25.92 2.01 10.92
N PHE A 216 -26.69 2.95 10.38
CA PHE A 216 -27.81 2.67 9.49
C PHE A 216 -27.60 3.32 8.12
N ARG A 217 -28.08 2.65 7.08
CA ARG A 217 -28.14 3.23 5.74
C ARG A 217 -29.42 4.04 5.59
N LEU A 218 -29.27 5.31 5.26
CA LEU A 218 -30.34 6.23 4.90
C LEU A 218 -30.38 6.32 3.37
N THR A 219 -31.51 5.96 2.76
CA THR A 219 -31.72 6.08 1.31
C THR A 219 -32.96 6.92 1.04
N GLN A 220 -32.81 8.03 0.32
CA GLN A 220 -33.92 8.93 0.01
C GLN A 220 -34.09 9.11 -1.50
N HIS A 221 -35.34 9.12 -1.94
CA HIS A 221 -35.76 9.30 -3.33
C HIS A 221 -36.55 10.60 -3.47
N GLY A 222 -36.72 11.08 -4.71
CA GLY A 222 -37.62 12.20 -5.00
C GLY A 222 -37.15 13.55 -4.45
N THR A 223 -38.07 14.36 -3.94
CA THR A 223 -37.86 15.75 -3.53
C THR A 223 -36.99 15.90 -2.28
N GLY A 224 -37.05 14.94 -1.34
CA GLY A 224 -36.27 14.97 -0.11
C GLY A 224 -34.76 14.74 -0.29
N ARG A 225 -34.31 14.35 -1.50
CA ARG A 225 -32.90 14.10 -1.79
C ARG A 225 -32.02 15.35 -1.67
N GLY A 226 -32.59 16.54 -1.90
CA GLY A 226 -31.84 17.80 -1.96
C GLY A 226 -31.08 18.10 -0.67
N ALA A 227 -31.73 17.86 0.47
CA ALA A 227 -31.14 18.05 1.79
C ALA A 227 -29.92 17.14 2.04
N LEU A 228 -29.84 15.99 1.37
CA LEU A 228 -28.77 15.02 1.56
C LEU A 228 -27.59 15.22 0.61
N LEU A 229 -27.76 15.89 -0.54
CA LEU A 229 -26.73 15.96 -1.59
C LEU A 229 -25.42 16.59 -1.11
N ALA A 230 -25.49 17.52 -0.15
CA ALA A 230 -24.33 18.21 0.40
C ALA A 230 -23.76 17.56 1.67
N VAL A 231 -24.37 16.48 2.17
CA VAL A 231 -23.96 15.85 3.44
C VAL A 231 -22.59 15.20 3.29
N ARG A 232 -21.68 15.56 4.19
CA ARG A 232 -20.33 15.03 4.29
C ARG A 232 -20.14 14.26 5.59
N THR A 233 -19.11 13.44 5.60
CA THR A 233 -18.71 12.67 6.78
C THR A 233 -18.44 13.61 7.95
N GLY A 234 -19.04 13.29 9.09
CA GLY A 234 -18.97 14.06 10.32
C GLY A 234 -20.13 15.04 10.53
N ASP A 235 -20.89 15.38 9.49
CA ASP A 235 -22.05 16.27 9.60
C ASP A 235 -23.15 15.64 10.47
N ARG A 236 -23.99 16.47 11.08
CA ARG A 236 -25.07 16.05 11.96
C ARG A 236 -26.41 16.30 11.27
N LEU A 237 -27.22 15.26 11.16
CA LEU A 237 -28.55 15.32 10.57
C LEU A 237 -29.57 15.25 11.72
N VAL A 238 -30.46 16.24 11.81
CA VAL A 238 -31.64 16.19 12.67
C VAL A 238 -32.75 15.55 11.85
N LEU A 239 -33.18 14.36 12.24
CA LEU A 239 -34.13 13.57 11.47
C LEU A 239 -35.07 12.77 12.35
N ASP A 240 -36.23 12.47 11.78
CA ASP A 240 -37.13 11.42 12.25
C ASP A 240 -37.09 10.28 11.23
N ALA A 241 -37.00 9.05 11.72
CA ALA A 241 -36.92 7.86 10.90
C ALA A 241 -37.34 6.62 11.68
N GLU A 242 -37.68 5.57 10.94
CA GLU A 242 -37.90 4.23 11.47
C GLU A 242 -36.65 3.37 11.23
N ARG A 243 -36.09 2.80 12.29
CA ARG A 243 -34.96 1.86 12.22
C ARG A 243 -35.47 0.47 11.86
N ALA A 244 -35.11 0.00 10.67
CA ALA A 244 -35.49 -1.31 10.15
C ALA A 244 -34.28 -2.23 9.99
N ALA A 245 -34.47 -3.52 10.25
CA ALA A 245 -33.44 -4.54 10.06
C ALA A 245 -33.19 -4.80 8.57
N LEU A 246 -31.97 -5.23 8.25
CA LEU A 246 -31.60 -5.71 6.92
C LEU A 246 -31.86 -7.22 6.79
N ASP A 247 -32.28 -7.65 5.59
CA ASP A 247 -32.32 -9.08 5.26
C ASP A 247 -30.93 -9.73 5.41
N ALA A 248 -30.87 -10.99 5.85
CA ALA A 248 -29.61 -11.70 6.12
C ALA A 248 -28.61 -11.67 4.94
N ARG A 249 -29.11 -11.73 3.69
CA ARG A 249 -28.27 -11.63 2.48
C ARG A 249 -27.65 -10.25 2.33
N ARG A 250 -28.44 -9.18 2.53
CA ARG A 250 -27.96 -7.79 2.42
C ARG A 250 -27.01 -7.47 3.57
N LEU A 251 -27.32 -7.92 4.77
CA LEU A 251 -26.48 -7.75 5.95
C LEU A 251 -25.09 -8.35 5.75
N ARG A 252 -24.97 -9.57 5.20
CA ARG A 252 -23.67 -10.17 4.82
C ARG A 252 -22.84 -9.28 3.88
N PHE A 253 -23.48 -8.64 2.91
CA PHE A 253 -22.78 -7.79 1.93
C PHE A 253 -22.26 -6.48 2.55
N VAL A 254 -22.93 -5.99 3.59
CA VAL A 254 -22.65 -4.66 4.18
C VAL A 254 -21.99 -4.75 5.55
N ALA A 255 -21.88 -5.97 6.10
CA ALA A 255 -21.30 -6.26 7.42
C ALA A 255 -19.90 -5.68 7.57
N GLY A 256 -19.08 -5.76 6.53
CA GLY A 256 -17.73 -5.16 6.55
C GLY A 256 -17.75 -3.65 6.78
N ARG A 257 -18.83 -2.93 6.42
CA ARG A 257 -18.99 -1.49 6.67
C ARG A 257 -19.67 -1.17 8.01
N HIS A 258 -19.95 -2.20 8.81
CA HIS A 258 -20.66 -2.14 10.10
C HIS A 258 -22.07 -1.57 9.98
N ILE A 259 -22.74 -1.75 8.83
CA ILE A 259 -24.11 -1.28 8.62
C ILE A 259 -25.05 -2.35 9.17
N GLN A 260 -25.86 -1.98 10.16
CA GLN A 260 -26.74 -2.90 10.90
C GLN A 260 -28.17 -2.93 10.35
N GLY A 261 -28.63 -1.80 9.81
CA GLY A 261 -29.99 -1.67 9.29
C GLY A 261 -30.15 -0.57 8.25
N GLU A 262 -31.40 -0.28 7.92
CA GLU A 262 -31.80 0.84 7.05
C GLU A 262 -32.74 1.77 7.81
N LEU A 263 -32.65 3.07 7.51
CA LEU A 263 -33.63 4.05 7.96
C LEU A 263 -34.74 4.16 6.92
N ARG A 264 -36.00 3.99 7.35
CA ARG A 264 -37.21 4.15 6.55
C ARG A 264 -37.99 5.38 7.01
N ASN A 265 -38.92 5.84 6.18
CA ASN A 265 -39.80 6.97 6.49
C ASN A 265 -39.04 8.21 7.01
N VAL A 266 -37.93 8.54 6.33
CA VAL A 266 -36.97 9.53 6.80
C VAL A 266 -37.42 10.94 6.47
N THR A 267 -37.58 11.79 7.48
CA THR A 267 -37.75 13.23 7.35
C THR A 267 -36.53 13.93 7.93
N VAL A 268 -35.79 14.64 7.08
CA VAL A 268 -34.61 15.42 7.49
C VAL A 268 -35.05 16.85 7.75
N HIS A 269 -34.91 17.30 9.00
CA HIS A 269 -35.29 18.64 9.44
C HIS A 269 -34.15 19.65 9.25
N ALA A 270 -32.92 19.22 9.53
CA ALA A 270 -31.74 20.07 9.40
C ALA A 270 -30.46 19.26 9.16
N VAL A 271 -29.52 19.87 8.45
CA VAL A 271 -28.14 19.38 8.31
C VAL A 271 -27.20 20.42 8.90
N LEU A 272 -26.43 20.01 9.89
CA LEU A 272 -25.48 20.81 10.64
C LEU A 272 -24.06 20.35 10.30
N PRO A 273 -23.09 21.26 10.20
CA PRO A 273 -21.72 20.90 9.88
C PRO A 273 -21.07 20.07 10.99
N ALA A 274 -20.04 19.31 10.62
CA ALA A 274 -19.28 18.49 11.56
C ALA A 274 -18.71 19.29 12.76
N VAL A 275 -18.94 18.79 13.97
CA VAL A 275 -18.44 19.41 15.21
C VAL A 275 -16.93 19.23 15.36
N ALA A 276 -16.46 18.02 15.06
CA ALA A 276 -15.07 17.64 15.28
C ALA A 276 -14.11 18.38 14.33
N PRO A 277 -13.01 18.96 14.85
CA PRO A 277 -12.10 19.77 14.04
C PRO A 277 -11.42 18.98 12.93
N TRP A 278 -11.13 17.69 13.16
CA TRP A 278 -10.51 16.82 12.16
C TRP A 278 -11.45 16.53 10.99
N HIS A 279 -12.75 16.31 11.23
CA HIS A 279 -13.74 16.15 10.14
C HIS A 279 -13.87 17.45 9.34
N ARG A 280 -13.91 18.61 10.02
CA ARG A 280 -13.90 19.91 9.32
C ARG A 280 -12.65 20.10 8.47
N ALA A 281 -11.47 19.76 8.99
CA ALA A 281 -10.22 19.84 8.22
C ALA A 281 -10.25 18.92 6.99
N ALA A 282 -10.74 17.69 7.13
CA ALA A 282 -10.91 16.77 6.00
C ALA A 282 -11.94 17.30 4.98
N ASN A 283 -13.07 17.85 5.44
CA ASN A 283 -14.11 18.42 4.58
C ASN A 283 -13.59 19.66 3.83
N ARG A 284 -12.73 20.48 4.45
CA ARG A 284 -12.06 21.59 3.75
C ARG A 284 -11.17 21.11 2.60
N VAL A 285 -10.47 19.97 2.75
CA VAL A 285 -9.67 19.39 1.66
C VAL A 285 -10.57 18.98 0.49
N HIS A 286 -11.73 18.38 0.79
CA HIS A 286 -12.73 18.03 -0.23
C HIS A 286 -13.30 19.28 -0.90
N GLU A 287 -13.72 20.30 -0.13
CA GLU A 287 -14.17 21.60 -0.65
C GLU A 287 -13.13 22.26 -1.55
N MET A 288 -11.86 22.27 -1.12
CA MET A 288 -10.75 22.84 -1.89
C MET A 288 -10.60 22.12 -3.24
N ILE A 289 -10.65 20.79 -3.24
CA ILE A 289 -10.56 19.98 -4.47
C ILE A 289 -11.78 20.22 -5.36
N ASP A 290 -12.98 20.28 -4.80
CA ASP A 290 -14.20 20.56 -5.54
C ASP A 290 -14.16 21.93 -6.21
N HIS A 291 -13.71 22.94 -5.46
CA HIS A 291 -13.59 24.29 -5.96
C HIS A 291 -12.45 24.43 -6.99
N GLY A 292 -11.34 23.70 -6.82
CA GLY A 292 -10.27 23.62 -7.81
C GLY A 292 -10.72 22.95 -9.12
N LEU A 293 -11.70 22.04 -9.07
CA LEU A 293 -12.27 21.35 -10.24
C LEU A 293 -13.46 22.07 -10.87
N ARG A 294 -13.86 23.26 -10.38
CA ARG A 294 -15.09 23.95 -10.81
C ARG A 294 -15.15 24.28 -12.31
N THR A 295 -13.99 24.46 -12.95
CA THR A 295 -13.87 24.75 -14.40
C THR A 295 -13.69 23.50 -15.26
N THR A 296 -13.66 22.31 -14.63
CA THR A 296 -13.40 21.04 -15.31
C THR A 296 -14.70 20.35 -15.70
N HIS A 297 -14.69 19.63 -16.83
CA HIS A 297 -15.85 18.84 -17.25
C HIS A 297 -16.25 17.82 -16.16
N PRO A 298 -17.56 17.61 -15.87
CA PRO A 298 -18.00 16.79 -14.74
C PRO A 298 -17.42 15.36 -14.69
N HIS A 299 -17.25 14.71 -15.85
CA HIS A 299 -16.64 13.38 -15.91
C HIS A 299 -15.15 13.37 -15.56
N ASP A 300 -14.40 14.36 -16.02
CA ASP A 300 -12.96 14.49 -15.73
C ASP A 300 -12.77 14.86 -14.25
N ALA A 301 -13.62 15.73 -13.71
CA ALA A 301 -13.65 16.07 -12.29
C ALA A 301 -13.98 14.85 -11.41
N ALA A 302 -14.97 14.04 -11.79
CA ALA A 302 -15.32 12.81 -11.06
C ALA A 302 -14.18 11.79 -11.05
N LEU A 303 -13.47 11.62 -12.18
CA LEU A 303 -12.32 10.72 -12.25
C LEU A 303 -11.12 11.26 -11.46
N ALA A 304 -10.86 12.57 -11.51
CA ALA A 304 -9.83 13.22 -10.70
C ALA A 304 -10.09 13.05 -9.19
N ARG A 305 -11.34 13.28 -8.74
CA ARG A 305 -11.77 13.04 -7.35
C ARG A 305 -11.57 11.58 -6.95
N GLY A 306 -11.96 10.63 -7.80
CA GLY A 306 -11.74 9.20 -7.54
C GLY A 306 -10.26 8.83 -7.38
N LEU A 307 -9.40 9.35 -8.26
CA LEU A 307 -7.96 9.07 -8.22
C LEU A 307 -7.27 9.67 -6.97
N VAL A 308 -7.68 10.86 -6.55
CA VAL A 308 -7.02 11.62 -5.47
C VAL A 308 -7.61 11.33 -4.09
N LEU A 309 -8.94 11.43 -3.97
CA LEU A 309 -9.69 11.31 -2.73
C LEU A 309 -10.35 9.95 -2.54
N GLY A 310 -10.53 9.18 -3.61
CA GLY A 310 -11.21 7.89 -3.56
C GLY A 310 -12.72 8.04 -3.55
N ASP A 311 -13.20 9.24 -3.89
CA ASP A 311 -14.60 9.56 -3.93
C ASP A 311 -15.22 9.06 -5.26
N ASP A 312 -16.17 8.14 -5.14
CA ASP A 312 -16.91 7.55 -6.25
C ASP A 312 -18.31 8.16 -6.45
N SER A 313 -18.70 9.16 -5.66
CA SER A 313 -20.05 9.73 -5.61
C SER A 313 -20.53 10.34 -6.95
N GLY A 314 -19.61 10.89 -7.73
CA GLY A 314 -19.89 11.55 -9.03
C GLY A 314 -19.64 10.67 -10.26
N GLN A 315 -19.27 9.41 -10.10
CA GLN A 315 -18.84 8.57 -11.22
C GLN A 315 -20.05 7.90 -11.92
N PRO A 316 -20.25 8.13 -13.24
CA PRO A 316 -21.36 7.48 -13.94
C PRO A 316 -21.13 5.96 -14.03
N MET A 317 -22.22 5.19 -14.08
CA MET A 317 -22.14 3.71 -14.15
C MET A 317 -21.27 3.23 -15.31
N ARG A 318 -21.40 3.87 -16.47
CA ARG A 318 -20.57 3.60 -17.66
C ARG A 318 -19.07 3.72 -17.37
N MET A 319 -18.65 4.71 -16.58
CA MET A 319 -17.24 4.84 -16.19
C MET A 319 -16.79 3.66 -15.34
N THR A 320 -17.60 3.25 -14.38
CA THR A 320 -17.30 2.08 -13.55
C THR A 320 -17.18 0.80 -14.39
N GLU A 321 -18.09 0.61 -15.35
CA GLU A 321 -18.10 -0.54 -16.25
C GLU A 321 -16.87 -0.57 -17.18
N VAL A 322 -16.52 0.55 -17.80
CA VAL A 322 -15.36 0.69 -18.69
C VAL A 322 -14.05 0.40 -17.97
N PHE A 323 -13.86 0.95 -16.76
CA PHE A 323 -12.67 0.68 -15.95
C PHE A 323 -12.62 -0.77 -15.45
N ARG A 324 -13.77 -1.37 -15.11
CA ARG A 324 -13.82 -2.80 -14.77
C ARG A 324 -13.47 -3.67 -15.97
N ALA A 325 -14.01 -3.37 -17.15
CA ALA A 325 -13.76 -4.12 -18.39
C ALA A 325 -12.30 -4.01 -18.88
N SER A 326 -11.62 -2.90 -18.61
CA SER A 326 -10.19 -2.73 -18.90
C SER A 326 -9.26 -3.26 -17.79
N GLY A 327 -9.82 -3.72 -16.66
CA GLY A 327 -9.08 -4.12 -15.47
C GLY A 327 -8.36 -2.99 -14.73
N LEU A 328 -8.74 -1.75 -15.02
CA LEU A 328 -8.28 -0.54 -14.33
C LEU A 328 -9.20 -0.13 -13.16
N GLY A 329 -10.19 -0.95 -12.81
CA GLY A 329 -11.17 -0.64 -11.74
C GLY A 329 -10.56 -0.29 -10.38
N HIS A 330 -9.33 -0.73 -10.09
CA HIS A 330 -8.61 -0.36 -8.88
C HIS A 330 -8.14 1.11 -8.84
N LEU A 331 -8.15 1.82 -9.99
CA LEU A 331 -7.85 3.25 -10.09
C LEU A 331 -9.05 4.14 -9.78
N LEU A 332 -10.28 3.60 -9.83
CA LEU A 332 -11.49 4.39 -9.50
C LEU A 332 -11.66 4.66 -8.01
N ALA A 333 -10.91 3.93 -7.18
CA ALA A 333 -10.86 4.10 -5.74
C ALA A 333 -9.42 4.42 -5.32
N VAL A 334 -9.24 5.01 -4.15
CA VAL A 334 -7.91 5.20 -3.59
C VAL A 334 -7.29 3.83 -3.27
N SER A 335 -6.08 3.63 -3.78
CA SER A 335 -5.28 2.44 -3.52
C SER A 335 -4.14 2.75 -2.54
N GLY A 336 -3.46 1.70 -2.06
CA GLY A 336 -2.30 1.85 -1.20
C GLY A 336 -1.11 2.57 -1.84
N GLN A 337 -1.10 2.66 -3.18
CA GLN A 337 -0.14 3.46 -3.92
C GLN A 337 -0.24 4.94 -3.55
N ASN A 338 -1.43 5.47 -3.27
CA ASN A 338 -1.61 6.88 -2.90
C ASN A 338 -0.92 7.18 -1.57
N VAL A 339 -1.01 6.28 -0.60
CA VAL A 339 -0.31 6.40 0.69
C VAL A 339 1.21 6.36 0.49
N ALA A 340 1.69 5.42 -0.33
CA ALA A 340 3.12 5.29 -0.62
C ALA A 340 3.68 6.53 -1.33
N LEU A 341 2.96 7.05 -2.33
CA LEU A 341 3.32 8.25 -3.07
C LEU A 341 3.28 9.49 -2.18
N LEU A 342 2.26 9.63 -1.33
CA LEU A 342 2.16 10.72 -0.36
C LEU A 342 3.39 10.77 0.56
N LEU A 343 3.75 9.62 1.15
CA LEU A 343 4.92 9.52 2.02
C LEU A 343 6.21 9.77 1.26
N ALA A 344 6.34 9.25 0.03
CA ALA A 344 7.52 9.47 -0.81
C ALA A 344 7.72 10.95 -1.12
N SER A 345 6.66 11.67 -1.52
CA SER A 345 6.71 13.10 -1.81
C SER A 345 7.09 13.96 -0.61
N LEU A 346 6.71 13.53 0.60
CA LEU A 346 6.99 14.25 1.85
C LEU A 346 8.35 13.88 2.48
N THR A 347 8.94 12.75 2.04
CA THR A 347 10.21 12.25 2.58
C THR A 347 11.35 13.28 2.56
N PRO A 348 11.59 14.07 1.49
CA PRO A 348 12.67 15.07 1.48
C PRO A 348 12.56 16.11 2.61
N GLY A 349 11.35 16.56 2.93
CA GLY A 349 11.09 17.49 4.04
C GLY A 349 11.26 16.82 5.41
N LEU A 350 10.79 15.57 5.54
CA LEU A 350 10.86 14.80 6.79
C LEU A 350 12.29 14.36 7.17
N ARG A 351 13.23 14.31 6.22
CA ARG A 351 14.63 13.89 6.48
C ARG A 351 15.41 14.86 7.37
N ARG A 352 14.95 16.12 7.52
CA ARG A 352 15.58 17.12 8.39
C ARG A 352 15.20 16.96 9.87
N LEU A 353 14.18 16.16 10.18
CA LEU A 353 13.70 15.93 11.53
C LEU A 353 14.44 14.76 12.19
N SER A 354 14.52 14.79 13.53
CA SER A 354 14.99 13.63 14.30
C SER A 354 14.07 12.43 14.13
N ARG A 355 14.59 11.21 14.36
CA ARG A 355 13.88 9.95 14.07
C ARG A 355 12.46 9.86 14.64
N TRP A 356 12.24 10.37 15.86
CA TRP A 356 10.95 10.29 16.55
C TRP A 356 9.97 11.36 16.06
N TRP A 357 10.45 12.57 15.77
CA TRP A 357 9.63 13.61 15.13
C TRP A 357 9.24 13.22 13.71
N ARG A 358 10.15 12.58 12.97
CA ARG A 358 9.87 12.01 11.65
C ARG A 358 8.78 10.95 11.73
N LEU A 359 8.84 10.05 12.71
CA LEU A 359 7.80 9.04 12.95
C LEU A 359 6.46 9.70 13.28
N ALA A 360 6.44 10.62 14.24
CA ALA A 360 5.22 11.31 14.67
C ALA A 360 4.54 12.05 13.50
N MET A 361 5.32 12.77 12.69
CA MET A 361 4.81 13.45 11.50
C MET A 361 4.30 12.47 10.44
N ALA A 362 5.06 11.40 10.15
CA ALA A 362 4.63 10.39 9.19
C ALA A 362 3.30 9.73 9.62
N LEU A 363 3.17 9.35 10.90
CA LEU A 363 1.93 8.78 11.44
C LEU A 363 0.79 9.78 11.43
N GLY A 364 1.04 11.05 11.77
CA GLY A 364 0.04 12.12 11.70
C GLY A 364 -0.48 12.35 10.27
N ILE A 365 0.41 12.39 9.28
CA ILE A 365 0.06 12.51 7.86
C ILE A 365 -0.75 11.30 7.40
N ILE A 366 -0.33 10.08 7.75
CA ILE A 366 -1.03 8.84 7.40
C ILE A 366 -2.45 8.85 8.00
N ALA A 367 -2.58 9.20 9.28
CA ALA A 367 -3.87 9.27 9.96
C ALA A 367 -4.78 10.34 9.34
N PHE A 368 -4.23 11.51 9.02
CA PHE A 368 -4.98 12.56 8.34
C PHE A 368 -5.41 12.14 6.93
N PHE A 369 -4.54 11.49 6.16
CA PHE A 369 -4.89 10.98 4.83
C PHE A 369 -5.96 9.87 4.90
N ALA A 370 -5.88 8.97 5.88
CA ALA A 370 -6.92 7.97 6.13
C ALA A 370 -8.26 8.64 6.47
N LEU A 371 -8.25 9.74 7.22
CA LEU A 371 -9.46 10.51 7.50
C LEU A 371 -10.02 11.22 6.27
N VAL A 372 -9.18 11.85 5.45
CA VAL A 372 -9.56 12.52 4.20
C VAL A 372 -10.20 11.53 3.23
N THR A 373 -9.69 10.30 3.17
CA THR A 373 -10.21 9.21 2.32
C THR A 373 -11.32 8.39 3.01
N ARG A 374 -11.92 8.92 4.08
CA ARG A 374 -13.06 8.33 4.82
C ARG A 374 -12.83 6.90 5.34
N PHE A 375 -11.58 6.59 5.68
CA PHE A 375 -11.14 5.26 6.13
C PHE A 375 -11.50 4.15 5.13
N GLU A 376 -11.38 4.43 3.84
CA GLU A 376 -11.56 3.42 2.80
C GLU A 376 -10.66 2.20 3.13
N PRO A 377 -11.17 0.95 3.07
CA PRO A 377 -10.44 -0.20 3.59
C PRO A 377 -9.05 -0.40 2.99
N SER A 378 -8.88 -0.10 1.70
CA SER A 378 -7.59 -0.10 1.01
C SER A 378 -6.60 0.88 1.62
N VAL A 379 -7.07 2.06 1.98
CA VAL A 379 -6.25 3.07 2.66
C VAL A 379 -5.90 2.62 4.05
N VAL A 380 -6.85 2.10 4.83
CA VAL A 380 -6.58 1.63 6.21
C VAL A 380 -5.47 0.58 6.23
N ARG A 381 -5.49 -0.38 5.30
CA ARG A 381 -4.40 -1.35 5.17
C ARG A 381 -3.07 -0.70 4.81
N ALA A 382 -3.06 0.15 3.79
CA ALA A 382 -1.83 0.80 3.33
C ALA A 382 -1.25 1.74 4.39
N ALA A 383 -2.11 2.47 5.10
CA ALA A 383 -1.78 3.30 6.26
C ALA A 383 -1.18 2.47 7.40
N THR A 384 -1.79 1.32 7.73
CA THR A 384 -1.27 0.41 8.75
C THR A 384 0.08 -0.17 8.35
N MET A 385 0.23 -0.61 7.10
CA MET A 385 1.50 -1.12 6.58
C MET A 385 2.59 -0.05 6.59
N ALA A 386 2.26 1.17 6.15
CA ALA A 386 3.16 2.30 6.21
C ALA A 386 3.55 2.63 7.66
N ALA A 387 2.61 2.63 8.60
CA ALA A 387 2.88 2.85 10.01
C ALA A 387 3.84 1.78 10.57
N VAL A 388 3.61 0.49 10.29
CA VAL A 388 4.48 -0.62 10.70
C VAL A 388 5.90 -0.43 10.14
N VAL A 389 6.03 -0.06 8.88
CA VAL A 389 7.33 0.21 8.23
C VAL A 389 8.02 1.40 8.88
N GLN A 390 7.31 2.49 9.15
CA GLN A 390 7.89 3.68 9.79
C GLN A 390 8.33 3.43 11.23
N VAL A 391 7.57 2.65 12.01
CA VAL A 391 7.98 2.20 13.34
C VAL A 391 9.24 1.33 13.24
N GLY A 392 9.31 0.42 12.26
CA GLY A 392 10.51 -0.36 11.97
C GLY A 392 11.74 0.52 11.75
N PHE A 393 11.62 1.55 10.90
CA PHE A 393 12.68 2.51 10.65
C PHE A 393 13.07 3.33 11.90
N ALA A 394 12.12 3.69 12.76
CA ALA A 394 12.41 4.43 14.00
C ALA A 394 13.19 3.58 15.01
N VAL A 395 12.88 2.28 15.08
CA VAL A 395 13.54 1.30 15.97
C VAL A 395 14.84 0.74 15.36
N GLY A 396 15.16 1.08 14.10
CA GLY A 396 16.39 0.62 13.42
C GLY A 396 16.31 -0.81 12.92
N ARG A 397 15.10 -1.32 12.61
CA ARG A 397 14.88 -2.65 12.05
C ARG A 397 14.37 -2.57 10.62
N ASP A 398 14.96 -3.37 9.74
CA ASP A 398 14.47 -3.54 8.38
C ASP A 398 13.12 -4.28 8.40
N ALA A 399 12.07 -3.59 7.96
CA ALA A 399 10.76 -4.18 7.77
C ALA A 399 10.74 -4.94 6.45
N LEU A 400 11.00 -6.25 6.50
CA LEU A 400 10.77 -7.12 5.34
C LEU A 400 9.31 -6.99 4.88
N PRO A 401 9.04 -6.78 3.57
CA PRO A 401 7.68 -6.52 3.08
C PRO A 401 6.65 -7.59 3.47
N LEU A 402 7.06 -8.86 3.50
CA LEU A 402 6.19 -9.97 3.89
C LEU A 402 5.84 -9.93 5.38
N ARG A 403 6.79 -9.53 6.24
CA ARG A 403 6.54 -9.35 7.68
C ARG A 403 5.62 -8.17 7.93
N ALA A 404 5.86 -7.06 7.25
CA ALA A 404 5.00 -5.88 7.34
C ALA A 404 3.55 -6.20 6.92
N LEU A 405 3.37 -6.97 5.84
CA LEU A 405 2.07 -7.44 5.40
C LEU A 405 1.41 -8.35 6.45
N ALA A 406 2.13 -9.34 6.98
CA ALA A 406 1.60 -10.25 7.99
C ALA A 406 1.16 -9.51 9.26
N ILE A 407 1.99 -8.61 9.77
CA ILE A 407 1.67 -7.77 10.94
C ILE A 407 0.45 -6.90 10.66
N THR A 408 0.39 -6.28 9.48
CA THR A 408 -0.75 -5.45 9.07
C THR A 408 -2.05 -6.24 9.05
N VAL A 409 -2.06 -7.43 8.46
CA VAL A 409 -3.24 -8.30 8.41
C VAL A 409 -3.66 -8.70 9.82
N MET A 410 -2.73 -9.09 10.70
CA MET A 410 -3.05 -9.42 12.08
C MET A 410 -3.66 -8.23 12.82
N LEU A 411 -3.03 -7.04 12.75
CA LEU A 411 -3.52 -5.84 13.42
C LEU A 411 -4.92 -5.43 12.95
N VAL A 412 -5.16 -5.46 11.64
CA VAL A 412 -6.48 -5.10 11.08
C VAL A 412 -7.54 -6.11 11.49
N VAL A 413 -7.26 -7.41 11.43
CA VAL A 413 -8.24 -8.47 11.79
C VAL A 413 -8.51 -8.52 13.29
N ILE A 414 -7.51 -8.20 14.13
CA ILE A 414 -7.69 -8.08 15.58
C ILE A 414 -8.54 -6.85 15.93
N ALA A 415 -8.32 -5.73 15.26
CA ALA A 415 -9.09 -4.50 15.51
C ALA A 415 -10.52 -4.56 14.95
N ASP A 416 -10.69 -5.22 13.81
CA ASP A 416 -11.96 -5.37 13.13
C ASP A 416 -12.02 -6.72 12.38
N PRO A 417 -12.64 -7.75 12.96
CA PRO A 417 -12.77 -9.06 12.32
C PRO A 417 -13.70 -9.02 11.09
N LEU A 418 -14.63 -8.06 11.02
CA LEU A 418 -15.56 -7.89 9.91
C LEU A 418 -14.85 -7.34 8.65
N ALA A 419 -13.64 -6.78 8.78
CA ALA A 419 -12.80 -6.42 7.64
C ALA A 419 -12.57 -7.62 6.69
N THR A 420 -12.54 -8.85 7.22
CA THR A 420 -12.41 -10.08 6.42
C THR A 420 -13.59 -10.33 5.47
N MET A 421 -14.77 -9.78 5.77
CA MET A 421 -15.98 -9.84 4.93
C MET A 421 -15.87 -8.92 3.70
N GLN A 422 -14.97 -7.95 3.71
CA GLN A 422 -14.83 -7.00 2.62
C GLN A 422 -13.99 -7.60 1.48
N VAL A 423 -14.58 -7.66 0.29
CA VAL A 423 -13.89 -8.16 -0.91
C VAL A 423 -12.63 -7.35 -1.21
N GLY A 424 -12.71 -6.02 -1.10
CA GLY A 424 -11.56 -5.13 -1.32
C GLY A 424 -10.39 -5.41 -0.37
N PHE A 425 -10.65 -5.88 0.85
CA PHE A 425 -9.61 -6.29 1.80
C PHE A 425 -8.85 -7.52 1.31
N LEU A 426 -9.57 -8.57 0.96
CA LEU A 426 -8.98 -9.80 0.47
C LEU A 426 -8.20 -9.59 -0.83
N LEU A 427 -8.77 -8.87 -1.80
CA LEU A 427 -8.11 -8.60 -3.09
C LEU A 427 -6.80 -7.83 -2.91
N SER A 428 -6.75 -6.87 -2.01
CA SER A 428 -5.53 -6.09 -1.77
C SER A 428 -4.48 -6.86 -0.99
N VAL A 429 -4.86 -7.66 0.00
CA VAL A 429 -3.92 -8.53 0.70
C VAL A 429 -3.33 -9.55 -0.28
N ALA A 430 -4.16 -10.13 -1.15
CA ALA A 430 -3.72 -11.03 -2.21
C ALA A 430 -2.79 -10.32 -3.22
N ALA A 431 -3.14 -9.11 -3.68
CA ALA A 431 -2.30 -8.34 -4.59
C ALA A 431 -0.92 -8.01 -3.99
N THR A 432 -0.88 -7.54 -2.74
CA THR A 432 0.38 -7.22 -2.04
C THR A 432 1.20 -8.48 -1.75
N ALA A 433 0.55 -9.59 -1.36
CA ALA A 433 1.23 -10.88 -1.20
C ALA A 433 1.83 -11.35 -2.54
N GLY A 434 1.08 -11.20 -3.64
CA GLY A 434 1.54 -11.50 -4.99
C GLY A 434 2.75 -10.67 -5.39
N LEU A 435 2.71 -9.36 -5.14
CA LEU A 435 3.82 -8.45 -5.41
C LEU A 435 5.08 -8.82 -4.61
N VAL A 436 4.94 -9.21 -3.35
CA VAL A 436 6.08 -9.53 -2.48
C VAL A 436 6.65 -10.92 -2.76
N VAL A 437 5.82 -11.90 -3.10
CA VAL A 437 6.21 -13.30 -3.24
C VAL A 437 6.49 -13.67 -4.70
N LEU A 438 5.58 -13.33 -5.62
CA LEU A 438 5.68 -13.72 -7.03
C LEU A 438 6.55 -12.75 -7.83
N ALA A 439 6.44 -11.42 -7.62
CA ALA A 439 7.17 -10.47 -8.49
C ALA A 439 8.70 -10.70 -8.51
N PRO A 440 9.38 -10.98 -7.38
CA PRO A 440 10.82 -11.30 -7.39
C PRO A 440 11.16 -12.64 -8.05
N GLN A 441 10.21 -13.57 -8.17
CA GLN A 441 10.40 -14.86 -8.84
C GLN A 441 10.19 -14.75 -10.35
N LEU A 442 9.35 -13.80 -10.76
CA LEU A 442 8.98 -13.55 -12.15
C LEU A 442 9.89 -12.53 -12.84
N SER A 443 10.65 -11.74 -12.08
CA SER A 443 11.35 -10.55 -12.56
C SER A 443 12.30 -10.80 -13.73
N ASP A 444 13.03 -11.91 -13.74
CA ASP A 444 14.01 -12.17 -14.81
C ASP A 444 13.34 -12.73 -16.08
N GLY A 445 12.49 -13.75 -15.93
CA GLY A 445 11.81 -14.39 -17.06
C GLY A 445 10.78 -13.50 -17.75
N VAL A 446 10.00 -12.74 -16.97
CA VAL A 446 8.99 -11.81 -17.53
C VAL A 446 9.67 -10.62 -18.20
N ARG A 447 10.73 -10.06 -17.59
CA ARG A 447 11.47 -8.94 -18.19
C ARG A 447 12.10 -9.33 -19.52
N GLU A 448 12.67 -10.53 -19.62
CA GLU A 448 13.24 -11.02 -20.88
C GLU A 448 12.15 -11.27 -21.94
N ALA A 449 11.04 -11.91 -21.56
CA ALA A 449 9.92 -12.17 -22.46
C ALA A 449 9.28 -10.88 -22.99
N VAL A 450 8.96 -9.94 -22.09
CA VAL A 450 8.43 -8.60 -22.45
C VAL A 450 9.43 -7.84 -23.31
N GLY A 451 10.72 -7.88 -22.96
CA GLY A 451 11.80 -7.27 -23.73
C GLY A 451 11.92 -7.81 -25.16
N LYS A 452 11.67 -9.10 -25.38
CA LYS A 452 11.67 -9.72 -26.72
C LYS A 452 10.41 -9.34 -27.51
N VAL A 453 9.24 -9.44 -26.91
CA VAL A 453 7.96 -9.14 -27.58
C VAL A 453 7.89 -7.67 -28.00
N VAL A 454 8.18 -6.73 -27.10
CA VAL A 454 8.10 -5.30 -27.42
C VAL A 454 9.15 -4.90 -28.46
N ARG A 455 10.37 -5.49 -28.40
CA ARG A 455 11.38 -5.27 -29.44
C ARG A 455 10.90 -5.75 -30.81
N HIS A 456 10.22 -6.89 -30.86
CA HIS A 456 9.74 -7.46 -32.11
C HIS A 456 8.52 -6.71 -32.67
N VAL A 457 7.62 -6.22 -31.81
CA VAL A 457 6.37 -5.56 -32.23
C VAL A 457 6.55 -4.06 -32.44
N VAL A 458 7.32 -3.39 -31.59
CA VAL A 458 7.41 -1.91 -31.55
C VAL A 458 8.80 -1.41 -31.94
N GLY A 459 9.81 -2.29 -32.03
CA GLY A 459 11.19 -1.90 -32.36
C GLY A 459 11.94 -1.16 -31.24
N ILE A 460 11.28 -0.91 -30.10
CA ILE A 460 11.83 -0.13 -28.99
C ILE A 460 12.43 -1.06 -27.92
N ARG A 461 13.60 -0.68 -27.38
CA ARG A 461 14.21 -1.37 -26.25
C ARG A 461 13.42 -1.04 -24.98
N VAL A 462 12.80 -2.05 -24.37
CA VAL A 462 12.07 -1.90 -23.11
C VAL A 462 13.00 -1.40 -22.02
N THR A 463 12.67 -0.24 -21.44
CA THR A 463 13.37 0.28 -20.25
C THR A 463 13.11 -0.65 -19.06
N ARG A 464 14.12 -0.84 -18.21
CA ARG A 464 14.02 -1.70 -17.01
C ARG A 464 12.75 -1.48 -16.19
N TRP A 465 12.33 -0.22 -16.06
CA TRP A 465 11.14 0.18 -15.32
C TRP A 465 9.82 -0.37 -15.91
N MET A 466 9.65 -0.40 -17.24
CA MET A 466 8.44 -0.96 -17.87
C MET A 466 8.32 -2.47 -17.59
N GLY A 467 9.44 -3.18 -17.59
CA GLY A 467 9.48 -4.60 -17.21
C GLY A 467 9.12 -4.83 -15.74
N GLU A 468 9.53 -3.94 -14.83
CA GLU A 468 9.16 -3.98 -13.41
C GLU A 468 7.65 -3.75 -13.22
N VAL A 469 7.06 -2.76 -13.91
CA VAL A 469 5.61 -2.48 -13.86
C VAL A 469 4.79 -3.64 -14.44
N ALA A 470 5.22 -4.22 -15.56
CA ALA A 470 4.57 -5.39 -16.15
C ALA A 470 4.65 -6.62 -15.23
N THR A 471 5.82 -6.86 -14.63
CA THR A 471 6.02 -7.96 -13.67
C THR A 471 5.15 -7.77 -12.42
N ALA A 472 5.11 -6.55 -11.87
CA ALA A 472 4.28 -6.22 -10.72
C ALA A 472 2.79 -6.42 -11.03
N THR A 473 2.35 -5.97 -12.21
CA THR A 473 0.98 -6.15 -12.70
C THR A 473 0.62 -7.62 -12.81
N LEU A 474 1.48 -8.42 -13.47
CA LEU A 474 1.24 -9.84 -13.65
C LEU A 474 1.22 -10.60 -12.32
N ALA A 475 2.18 -10.32 -11.44
CA ALA A 475 2.25 -10.92 -10.11
C ALA A 475 1.00 -10.63 -9.26
N ALA A 476 0.55 -9.37 -9.26
CA ALA A 476 -0.66 -8.97 -8.55
C ALA A 476 -1.91 -9.66 -9.16
N GLN A 477 -2.02 -9.71 -10.48
CA GLN A 477 -3.16 -10.34 -11.15
C GLN A 477 -3.22 -11.84 -10.93
N LEU A 478 -2.09 -12.55 -11.00
CA LEU A 478 -2.06 -13.99 -10.72
C LEU A 478 -2.50 -14.29 -9.28
N ALA A 479 -2.09 -13.46 -8.32
CA ALA A 479 -2.49 -13.63 -6.93
C ALA A 479 -3.98 -13.31 -6.68
N VAL A 480 -4.53 -12.34 -7.42
CA VAL A 480 -5.92 -11.90 -7.29
C VAL A 480 -6.89 -12.72 -8.13
N ALA A 481 -6.41 -13.37 -9.20
CA ALA A 481 -7.21 -14.16 -10.15
C ALA A 481 -8.27 -15.08 -9.52
N PRO A 482 -7.95 -15.95 -8.53
CA PRO A 482 -8.97 -16.86 -7.98
C PRO A 482 -10.12 -16.10 -7.31
N PHE A 483 -9.82 -14.99 -6.64
CA PHE A 483 -10.83 -14.15 -6.00
C PHE A 483 -11.64 -13.37 -7.06
N SER A 484 -10.98 -12.76 -8.04
CA SER A 484 -11.67 -12.01 -9.09
C SER A 484 -12.59 -12.89 -9.93
N LEU A 485 -12.17 -14.11 -10.28
CA LEU A 485 -13.01 -15.07 -11.01
C LEU A 485 -14.21 -15.53 -10.17
N TRP A 486 -14.04 -15.73 -8.85
CA TRP A 486 -15.14 -16.15 -7.97
C TRP A 486 -16.18 -15.04 -7.74
N TRP A 487 -15.75 -13.79 -7.50
CA TRP A 487 -16.67 -12.68 -7.20
C TRP A 487 -17.19 -11.94 -8.43
N PHE A 488 -16.36 -11.74 -9.45
CA PHE A 488 -16.68 -10.90 -10.60
C PHE A 488 -16.87 -11.71 -11.89
N GLY A 489 -16.62 -13.02 -11.87
CA GLY A 489 -16.78 -13.90 -13.03
C GLY A 489 -15.83 -13.61 -14.20
N SER A 490 -14.90 -12.66 -14.05
CA SER A 490 -14.02 -12.23 -15.13
C SER A 490 -12.72 -11.64 -14.62
N LEU A 491 -11.64 -11.83 -15.38
CA LEU A 491 -10.35 -11.21 -15.19
C LEU A 491 -9.88 -10.67 -16.55
N PRO A 492 -9.99 -9.35 -16.80
CA PRO A 492 -9.67 -8.80 -18.11
C PRO A 492 -8.18 -8.95 -18.43
N SER A 493 -7.82 -9.71 -19.47
CA SER A 493 -6.43 -9.88 -19.90
C SER A 493 -5.80 -8.59 -20.44
N VAL A 494 -6.63 -7.70 -21.01
CA VAL A 494 -6.21 -6.38 -21.51
C VAL A 494 -5.53 -5.52 -20.45
N SER A 495 -5.81 -5.79 -19.18
CA SER A 495 -5.20 -5.11 -18.04
C SER A 495 -3.67 -5.28 -17.98
N LEU A 496 -3.12 -6.33 -18.58
CA LEU A 496 -1.66 -6.52 -18.68
C LEU A 496 -0.99 -5.40 -19.51
N ILE A 497 -1.72 -4.81 -20.45
CA ILE A 497 -1.27 -3.70 -21.29
C ILE A 497 -1.79 -2.36 -20.74
N ALA A 498 -3.04 -2.33 -20.29
CA ALA A 498 -3.67 -1.11 -19.79
C ALA A 498 -2.96 -0.57 -18.53
N ASN A 499 -2.52 -1.45 -17.61
CA ASN A 499 -1.85 -1.02 -16.37
C ASN A 499 -0.51 -0.31 -16.62
N PRO A 500 0.44 -0.87 -17.40
CA PRO A 500 1.67 -0.14 -17.76
C PRO A 500 1.45 1.22 -18.42
N LEU A 501 0.33 1.42 -19.14
CA LEU A 501 0.01 2.68 -19.81
C LEU A 501 -0.71 3.69 -18.90
N ALA A 502 -1.59 3.21 -18.02
CA ALA A 502 -2.44 4.07 -17.18
C ALA A 502 -1.83 4.38 -15.81
N VAL A 503 -1.24 3.39 -15.12
CA VAL A 503 -0.78 3.51 -13.73
C VAL A 503 0.30 4.59 -13.54
N PRO A 504 1.29 4.76 -14.43
CA PRO A 504 2.28 5.81 -14.28
C PRO A 504 1.68 7.22 -14.38
N VAL A 505 0.78 7.42 -15.35
CA VAL A 505 0.08 8.69 -15.53
C VAL A 505 -0.86 8.96 -14.36
N ALA A 506 -1.56 7.94 -13.86
CA ALA A 506 -2.34 8.03 -12.63
C ALA A 506 -1.47 8.42 -11.42
N SER A 507 -0.23 7.93 -11.34
CA SER A 507 0.72 8.29 -10.26
C SER A 507 1.10 9.77 -10.30
N ILE A 508 1.27 10.33 -11.49
CA ILE A 508 1.54 11.76 -11.68
C ILE A 508 0.32 12.56 -11.19
N VAL A 509 -0.90 12.15 -11.55
CA VAL A 509 -2.13 12.79 -11.04
C VAL A 509 -2.19 12.73 -9.52
N MET A 510 -2.00 11.54 -8.94
CA MET A 510 -2.07 11.32 -7.49
C MET A 510 -1.06 12.17 -6.71
N THR A 511 0.11 12.50 -7.29
CA THR A 511 1.14 13.32 -6.63
C THR A 511 1.00 14.82 -6.87
N THR A 512 0.51 15.23 -8.04
CA THR A 512 0.46 16.64 -8.46
C THR A 512 -0.91 17.27 -8.35
N ALA A 513 -2.00 16.50 -8.36
CA ALA A 513 -3.35 17.07 -8.37
C ALA A 513 -3.68 17.87 -7.11
N VAL A 514 -3.35 17.39 -5.91
CA VAL A 514 -3.66 18.12 -4.66
C VAL A 514 -3.07 19.54 -4.67
N PRO A 515 -1.76 19.76 -4.91
CA PRO A 515 -1.22 21.13 -4.93
C PRO A 515 -1.76 21.97 -6.11
N LEU A 516 -1.91 21.40 -7.31
CA LEU A 516 -2.44 22.14 -8.45
C LEU A 516 -3.90 22.57 -8.24
N LEU A 517 -4.73 21.69 -7.68
CA LEU A 517 -6.13 22.00 -7.35
C LEU A 517 -6.24 22.99 -6.20
N ALA A 518 -5.33 22.94 -5.22
CA ALA A 518 -5.24 23.93 -4.16
C ALA A 518 -4.95 25.33 -4.71
N ILE A 519 -4.03 25.45 -5.67
CA ILE A 519 -3.73 26.72 -6.35
C ILE A 519 -4.96 27.16 -7.17
N ALA A 520 -5.54 26.26 -7.96
CA ALA A 520 -6.71 26.56 -8.77
C ALA A 520 -7.92 27.01 -7.94
N ALA A 521 -8.05 26.56 -6.70
CA ALA A 521 -9.11 26.95 -5.78
C ALA A 521 -9.02 28.41 -5.30
N VAL A 522 -7.87 29.09 -5.43
CA VAL A 522 -7.71 30.47 -4.92
C VAL A 522 -7.63 31.50 -6.06
N VAL A 523 -7.38 31.03 -7.29
CA VAL A 523 -7.10 31.90 -8.44
C VAL A 523 -8.34 32.00 -9.36
N PRO A 524 -8.56 33.13 -10.08
CA PRO A 524 -9.69 33.27 -11.01
C PRO A 524 -9.79 32.19 -12.10
N ASP A 525 -11.00 31.98 -12.60
CA ASP A 525 -11.35 30.88 -13.51
C ASP A 525 -10.45 30.73 -14.76
N PRO A 526 -10.05 31.80 -15.47
CA PRO A 526 -9.18 31.66 -16.64
C PRO A 526 -7.81 31.05 -16.32
N ILE A 527 -7.24 31.43 -15.17
CA ILE A 527 -5.94 30.90 -14.73
C ILE A 527 -6.13 29.50 -14.14
N ALA A 528 -7.24 29.26 -13.42
CA ALA A 528 -7.57 27.93 -12.90
C ALA A 528 -7.64 26.88 -14.03
N VAL A 529 -8.20 27.22 -15.20
CA VAL A 529 -8.20 26.33 -16.38
C VAL A 529 -6.78 25.93 -16.79
N VAL A 530 -5.85 26.90 -16.85
CA VAL A 530 -4.46 26.63 -17.23
C VAL A 530 -3.75 25.78 -16.18
N VAL A 531 -3.92 26.11 -14.89
CA VAL A 531 -3.32 25.38 -13.76
C VAL A 531 -3.79 23.93 -13.72
N VAL A 532 -5.08 23.67 -14.01
CA VAL A 532 -5.68 22.34 -13.93
C VAL A 532 -5.50 21.53 -15.22
N SER A 533 -5.16 22.18 -16.34
CA SER A 533 -4.97 21.52 -17.64
C SER A 533 -4.04 20.30 -17.64
N PRO A 534 -2.91 20.26 -16.89
CA PRO A 534 -2.04 19.07 -16.86
C PRO A 534 -2.72 17.88 -16.17
N VAL A 535 -3.47 18.16 -15.09
CA VAL A 535 -4.25 17.14 -14.37
C VAL A 535 -5.32 16.57 -15.29
N VAL A 536 -6.06 17.43 -15.98
CA VAL A 536 -7.13 17.02 -16.92
C VAL A 536 -6.56 16.22 -18.09
N ALA A 537 -5.42 16.62 -18.66
CA ALA A 537 -4.77 15.86 -19.72
C ALA A 537 -4.39 14.44 -19.27
N CYS A 538 -3.84 14.30 -18.06
CA CYS A 538 -3.49 13.01 -17.49
C CYS A 538 -4.73 12.14 -17.18
N VAL A 539 -5.79 12.75 -16.62
CA VAL A 539 -7.07 12.08 -16.34
C VAL A 539 -7.73 11.58 -17.62
N ARG A 540 -7.73 12.40 -18.68
CA ARG A 540 -8.23 12.03 -20.01
C ARG A 540 -7.43 10.92 -20.66
N TRP A 541 -6.12 10.90 -20.47
CA TRP A 541 -5.28 9.77 -20.90
C TRP A 541 -5.70 8.47 -20.23
N VAL A 542 -5.87 8.48 -18.90
CA VAL A 542 -6.32 7.30 -18.15
C VAL A 542 -7.70 6.84 -18.63
N TRP A 543 -8.63 7.77 -18.85
CA TRP A 543 -9.94 7.47 -19.44
C TRP A 543 -9.81 6.84 -20.83
N TRP A 544 -8.98 7.40 -21.71
CA TRP A 544 -8.78 6.90 -23.06
C TRP A 544 -8.21 5.48 -23.08
N VAL A 545 -7.20 5.20 -22.24
CA VAL A 545 -6.64 3.84 -22.08
C VAL A 545 -7.72 2.87 -21.58
N ALA A 546 -8.57 3.29 -20.64
CA ALA A 546 -9.66 2.46 -20.14
C ALA A 546 -10.71 2.16 -21.22
N GLU A 547 -11.13 3.17 -21.99
CA GLU A 547 -12.10 3.02 -23.08
C GLU A 547 -11.53 2.14 -24.21
N LEU A 548 -10.28 2.36 -24.61
CA LEU A 548 -9.61 1.54 -25.62
C LEU A 548 -9.48 0.08 -25.13
N GLY A 549 -9.08 -0.12 -23.88
CA GLY A 549 -8.98 -1.43 -23.27
C GLY A 549 -10.33 -2.15 -23.19
N ALA A 550 -11.40 -1.43 -22.85
CA ALA A 550 -12.75 -1.97 -22.80
C ALA A 550 -13.28 -2.37 -24.18
N ARG A 551 -12.91 -1.63 -25.24
CA ARG A 551 -13.33 -1.89 -26.63
C ARG A 551 -12.55 -3.04 -27.28
N VAL A 552 -11.23 -3.04 -27.15
CA VAL A 552 -10.32 -3.99 -27.82
C VAL A 552 -10.14 -5.27 -27.00
N GLY A 553 -10.38 -5.22 -25.69
CA GLY A 553 -10.15 -6.34 -24.79
C GLY A 553 -10.94 -7.60 -25.20
N PRO A 554 -10.29 -8.78 -25.32
CA PRO A 554 -10.99 -10.01 -25.65
C PRO A 554 -12.00 -10.35 -24.54
N ARG A 555 -13.14 -10.94 -24.93
CA ARG A 555 -14.22 -11.32 -24.02
C ARG A 555 -14.50 -12.82 -24.08
N GLY A 556 -15.08 -13.37 -23.02
CA GLY A 556 -15.44 -14.79 -22.94
C GLY A 556 -14.25 -15.73 -23.17
N VAL A 557 -14.42 -16.68 -24.09
CA VAL A 557 -13.41 -17.72 -24.39
C VAL A 557 -12.09 -17.13 -24.89
N ALA A 558 -12.14 -16.08 -25.73
CA ALA A 558 -10.94 -15.42 -26.23
C ALA A 558 -10.06 -14.87 -25.09
N ASN A 559 -10.69 -14.33 -24.03
CA ASN A 559 -9.98 -13.87 -22.84
C ASN A 559 -9.30 -15.01 -22.09
N ALA A 560 -9.97 -16.16 -21.97
CA ALA A 560 -9.40 -17.35 -21.34
C ALA A 560 -8.20 -17.88 -22.13
N VAL A 561 -8.27 -17.91 -23.46
CA VAL A 561 -7.16 -18.31 -24.34
C VAL A 561 -5.95 -17.42 -24.13
N VAL A 562 -6.13 -16.10 -24.06
CA VAL A 562 -5.01 -15.17 -23.79
C VAL A 562 -4.36 -15.46 -22.44
N TRP A 563 -5.14 -15.70 -21.39
CA TRP A 563 -4.58 -16.09 -20.09
C TRP A 563 -3.82 -17.41 -20.12
N ILE A 564 -4.33 -18.42 -20.85
CA ILE A 564 -3.61 -19.70 -21.04
C ILE A 564 -2.29 -19.46 -21.75
N LEU A 565 -2.26 -18.65 -22.82
CA LEU A 565 -1.03 -18.31 -23.53
C LEU A 565 -0.03 -17.55 -22.64
N VAL A 566 -0.51 -16.62 -21.81
CA VAL A 566 0.33 -15.90 -20.83
C VAL A 566 0.93 -16.89 -19.83
N LEU A 567 0.13 -17.82 -19.28
CA LEU A 567 0.60 -18.83 -18.33
C LEU A 567 1.61 -19.80 -18.98
N LEU A 568 1.36 -20.24 -20.22
CA LEU A 568 2.28 -21.10 -20.98
C LEU A 568 3.60 -20.37 -21.28
N GLY A 569 3.54 -19.10 -21.69
CA GLY A 569 4.71 -18.27 -21.92
C GLY A 569 5.53 -18.07 -20.64
N LEU A 570 4.85 -17.88 -19.51
CA LEU A 570 5.48 -17.76 -18.20
C LEU A 570 6.12 -19.06 -17.75
N ALA A 571 5.43 -20.20 -17.93
CA ALA A 571 5.98 -21.53 -17.65
C ALA A 571 7.24 -21.81 -18.49
N ARG A 572 7.22 -21.47 -19.79
CA ARG A 572 8.38 -21.57 -20.67
C ARG A 572 9.52 -20.67 -20.21
N ALA A 573 9.23 -19.41 -19.86
CA ALA A 573 10.25 -18.47 -19.39
C ALA A 573 10.92 -18.96 -18.10
N VAL A 574 10.14 -19.49 -17.15
CA VAL A 574 10.65 -20.09 -15.90
C VAL A 574 11.45 -21.35 -16.17
N TRP A 575 11.02 -22.19 -17.12
CA TRP A 575 11.72 -23.42 -17.48
C TRP A 575 13.06 -23.14 -18.17
N VAL A 576 13.10 -22.19 -19.11
CA VAL A 576 14.31 -21.76 -19.81
C VAL A 576 15.28 -21.01 -18.88
N ALA A 577 14.77 -20.20 -17.94
CA ALA A 577 15.57 -19.50 -16.95
C ALA A 577 16.08 -20.39 -15.80
N ARG A 578 15.68 -21.67 -15.74
CA ARG A 578 16.31 -22.69 -14.90
C ARG A 578 17.28 -23.54 -15.73
N PRO A 579 18.46 -23.03 -16.13
CA PRO A 579 19.47 -23.92 -16.69
C PRO A 579 19.92 -24.90 -15.60
N LEU A 580 19.99 -26.17 -16.01
CA LEU A 580 20.57 -27.35 -15.35
C LEU A 580 21.72 -27.03 -14.36
N THR A 581 21.37 -26.61 -13.14
CA THR A 581 22.26 -26.63 -11.96
C THR A 581 22.03 -27.88 -11.11
N LEU A 582 21.40 -28.90 -11.70
CA LEU A 582 21.34 -30.27 -11.21
C LEU A 582 22.15 -31.19 -12.15
N MET A 583 23.42 -30.85 -12.37
CA MET A 583 24.42 -31.87 -12.64
C MET A 583 25.45 -31.76 -11.52
N PRO A 584 25.52 -32.73 -10.59
CA PRO A 584 26.62 -32.75 -9.63
C PRO A 584 27.90 -32.91 -10.45
N ARG A 585 28.76 -31.88 -10.42
CA ARG A 585 30.13 -31.99 -10.93
C ARG A 585 30.90 -32.97 -10.05
N TRP A 586 30.71 -34.27 -10.27
CA TRP A 586 31.70 -35.28 -9.94
C TRP A 586 32.84 -35.14 -10.95
N ARG A 587 33.73 -34.18 -10.73
CA ARG A 587 35.09 -34.25 -11.27
C ARG A 587 35.94 -34.89 -10.19
N GLY A 588 36.43 -36.10 -10.50
CA GLY A 588 37.16 -36.96 -9.60
C GLY A 588 38.34 -36.25 -8.94
N ALA A 589 38.36 -36.33 -7.61
CA ALA A 589 39.58 -36.14 -6.84
C ALA A 589 40.49 -37.32 -7.15
N HIS A 590 41.56 -37.08 -7.91
CA HIS A 590 42.70 -37.97 -7.95
C HIS A 590 43.30 -38.06 -6.54
N LEU A 591 43.24 -39.25 -5.95
CA LEU A 591 44.03 -39.62 -4.78
C LEU A 591 45.52 -39.61 -5.16
N PRO A 592 46.40 -38.93 -4.40
CA PRO A 592 47.82 -39.20 -4.49
C PRO A 592 48.10 -40.54 -3.79
N ARG A 593 48.63 -41.51 -4.55
CA ARG A 593 49.35 -42.65 -3.98
C ARG A 593 50.59 -42.09 -3.28
N GLN A 594 50.66 -42.20 -1.95
CA GLN A 594 51.93 -42.16 -1.24
C GLN A 594 52.41 -43.59 -1.01
N ARG A 595 53.68 -43.82 -1.32
CA ARG A 595 54.50 -44.92 -0.83
C ARG A 595 54.86 -44.67 0.63
#